data_AF-A0A2J2HG17-F1
#
_entry.id   AF-A0A2J2HG17-F1
#
_cell.length_a   1.000
_cell.length_b   1.000
_cell.length_c   1.000
_cell.angle_alpha   90.00
_cell.angle_beta   90.00
_cell.angle_gamma   90.00
#
_symmetry.space_group_name_H-M   'P 1'
#
loop_
_entity.id
_entity.type
_entity.pdbx_description
1 polymer ?
#
loop_
_entity_poly.entity_id
_entity_poly.type
_entity_poly.pdbx_seq_one_letter_code
_entity_poly.pdbx_strand_id
1 'polypeptide(L)'
;MPWTWVITIAILIIDTVISIWNSYAAGITSKASRRLGILFYVLGGLVPMTYVTSIVLSTLLVMFKVVSYTAVDLLLNFDFVVFGAAIIVWGVIASSTSIIVAVGARDWRAGLVSAYNIGALFYDTWDYLSNVGDAIANMVSNLTRDEDNLIVMLIALLAIALTIGLVITYAAYRAGRKRALQYRDSTIVNDPPHNPM
;
A
#
# COMPACT_ATOMS: atom_id res chain seq x y z
N MET A 1 -21.00 15.35 8.52
CA MET A 1 -20.20 15.77 9.70
C MET A 1 -18.76 15.97 9.26
N PRO A 2 -18.11 17.11 9.55
CA PRO A 2 -16.76 17.43 9.03
C PRO A 2 -15.65 16.52 9.57
N TRP A 3 -15.88 15.86 10.71
CA TRP A 3 -14.91 14.97 11.36
C TRP A 3 -14.57 13.71 10.56
N THR A 4 -15.52 13.16 9.80
CA THR A 4 -15.31 11.96 8.98
C THR A 4 -14.23 12.21 7.92
N TRP A 5 -14.25 13.38 7.27
CA TRP A 5 -13.25 13.76 6.28
C TRP A 5 -11.85 13.94 6.88
N VAL A 6 -11.76 14.50 8.09
CA VAL A 6 -10.49 14.65 8.80
C VAL A 6 -9.86 13.30 9.11
N ILE A 7 -10.67 12.33 9.56
CA ILE A 7 -10.22 10.97 9.85
C ILE A 7 -9.78 10.26 8.57
N THR A 8 -10.57 10.33 7.49
CA THR A 8 -10.20 9.75 6.20
C THR A 8 -8.89 10.32 5.67
N ILE A 9 -8.70 11.63 5.71
CA ILE A 9 -7.45 12.28 5.29
C ILE A 9 -6.27 11.80 6.15
N ALA A 10 -6.45 11.70 7.46
CA ALA A 10 -5.40 11.21 8.35
C ALA A 10 -5.01 9.76 8.02
N ILE A 11 -5.98 8.89 7.74
CA ILE A 11 -5.76 7.51 7.31
C ILE A 11 -4.96 7.48 5.99
N LEU A 12 -5.38 8.22 4.96
CA LEU A 12 -4.68 8.26 3.67
C LEU A 12 -3.22 8.75 3.79
N ILE A 13 -2.96 9.70 4.69
CA ILE A 13 -1.59 10.18 4.98
C ILE A 13 -0.77 9.05 5.62
N ILE A 14 -1.33 8.37 6.62
CA ILE A 14 -0.66 7.26 7.29
C ILE A 14 -0.36 6.14 6.29
N ASP A 15 -1.33 5.76 5.46
CA ASP A 15 -1.18 4.72 4.43
C ASP A 15 -0.10 5.07 3.40
N THR A 16 -0.02 6.35 3.01
CA THR A 16 1.05 6.86 2.13
C THR A 16 2.42 6.68 2.78
N VAL A 17 2.58 7.11 4.03
CA VAL A 17 3.84 7.02 4.77
C VAL A 17 4.26 5.55 4.94
N ILE A 18 3.32 4.69 5.32
CA ILE A 18 3.55 3.24 5.48
C ILE A 18 3.95 2.61 4.15
N SER A 19 3.27 2.94 3.05
CA SER A 19 3.58 2.40 1.71
C SER A 19 4.98 2.80 1.23
N ILE A 20 5.38 4.05 1.48
CA ILE A 20 6.74 4.54 1.18
C ILE A 20 7.77 3.80 2.04
N TRP A 21 7.50 3.66 3.34
CA TRP A 21 8.37 2.93 4.26
C TRP A 21 8.54 1.47 3.85
N ASN A 22 7.44 0.77 3.56
CA ASN A 22 7.45 -0.62 3.11
C ASN A 22 8.22 -0.77 1.81
N SER A 23 8.08 0.16 0.86
CA SER A 23 8.83 0.17 -0.39
C SER A 23 10.33 0.32 -0.13
N TYR A 24 10.72 1.22 0.77
CA TYR A 24 12.11 1.40 1.19
C TYR A 24 12.68 0.15 1.88
N ALA A 25 11.95 -0.43 2.84
CA ALA A 25 12.33 -1.65 3.55
C ALA A 25 12.46 -2.84 2.59
N ALA A 26 11.53 -2.98 1.65
CA ALA A 26 11.57 -3.96 0.57
C ALA A 26 12.83 -3.81 -0.30
N GLY A 27 13.28 -2.57 -0.52
CA GLY A 27 14.56 -2.26 -1.15
C GLY A 27 15.73 -2.87 -0.40
N ILE A 28 15.79 -2.70 0.92
CA ILE A 28 16.83 -3.32 1.76
C ILE A 28 16.75 -4.85 1.69
N THR A 29 15.56 -5.42 1.89
CA THR A 29 15.34 -6.88 1.90
C THR A 29 15.68 -7.54 0.55
N SER A 30 15.53 -6.83 -0.56
CA SER A 30 15.86 -7.34 -1.90
C SER A 30 17.33 -7.73 -2.09
N LYS A 31 18.21 -7.30 -1.19
CA LYS A 31 19.61 -7.74 -1.15
C LYS A 31 19.79 -9.14 -0.59
N ALA A 32 19.07 -9.46 0.48
CA ALA A 32 19.10 -10.80 1.08
C ALA A 32 18.28 -11.79 0.23
N SER A 33 17.11 -11.36 -0.24
CA SER A 33 16.25 -12.14 -1.12
C SER A 33 15.52 -11.24 -2.09
N ARG A 34 15.92 -11.30 -3.37
CA ARG A 34 15.30 -10.50 -4.43
C ARG A 34 13.80 -10.77 -4.55
N ARG A 35 13.39 -12.04 -4.44
CA ARG A 35 11.97 -12.43 -4.56
C ARG A 35 11.13 -11.85 -3.42
N LEU A 36 11.58 -11.97 -2.18
CA LEU A 36 10.88 -11.41 -1.01
C LEU A 36 10.85 -9.88 -1.08
N GLY A 37 11.96 -9.24 -1.46
CA GLY A 37 12.00 -7.79 -1.64
C GLY A 37 11.05 -7.29 -2.72
N ILE A 38 10.89 -8.01 -3.83
CA ILE A 38 9.89 -7.63 -4.86
C ILE A 38 8.47 -7.85 -4.33
N LEU A 39 8.21 -8.95 -3.63
CA LEU A 39 6.90 -9.24 -3.06
C LEU A 39 6.45 -8.16 -2.07
N PHE A 40 7.33 -7.75 -1.15
CA PHE A 40 7.06 -6.69 -0.18
C PHE A 40 6.91 -5.32 -0.85
N TYR A 41 7.67 -5.07 -1.91
CA TYR A 41 7.53 -3.85 -2.70
C TYR A 41 6.16 -3.78 -3.37
N VAL A 42 5.72 -4.86 -4.03
CA VAL A 42 4.44 -4.87 -4.76
C VAL A 42 3.27 -4.81 -3.78
N LEU A 43 3.19 -5.75 -2.84
CA LEU A 43 2.02 -5.91 -1.98
C LEU A 43 1.96 -4.87 -0.85
N GLY A 44 3.11 -4.49 -0.30
CA GLY A 44 3.18 -3.56 0.83
C GLY A 44 3.47 -2.12 0.48
N GLY A 45 3.90 -1.86 -0.74
CA GLY A 45 4.26 -0.53 -1.23
C GLY A 45 3.38 -0.09 -2.38
N LEU A 46 3.56 -0.70 -3.55
CA LEU A 46 2.93 -0.27 -4.80
C LEU A 46 1.40 -0.36 -4.77
N VAL A 47 0.86 -1.49 -4.32
CA VAL A 47 -0.59 -1.74 -4.28
C VAL A 47 -1.30 -0.73 -3.34
N PRO A 48 -0.92 -0.58 -2.06
CA PRO A 48 -1.56 0.41 -1.20
C PRO A 48 -1.28 1.86 -1.63
N MET A 49 -0.11 2.16 -2.21
CA MET A 49 0.12 3.50 -2.77
C MET A 49 -0.79 3.80 -3.97
N THR A 50 -1.05 2.79 -4.81
CA THR A 50 -1.96 2.94 -5.96
C THR A 50 -3.37 3.22 -5.48
N TYR A 51 -3.83 2.49 -4.46
CA TYR A 51 -5.12 2.71 -3.79
C TYR A 51 -5.26 4.13 -3.22
N VAL A 52 -4.27 4.61 -2.46
CA VAL A 52 -4.33 5.98 -1.92
C VAL A 52 -4.34 7.01 -3.05
N THR A 53 -3.52 6.79 -4.09
CA THR A 53 -3.43 7.71 -5.21
C THR A 53 -4.73 7.76 -6.02
N SER A 54 -5.39 6.62 -6.25
CA SER A 54 -6.66 6.56 -6.98
C SER A 54 -7.79 7.26 -6.22
N ILE A 55 -7.86 7.11 -4.89
CA ILE A 55 -8.82 7.86 -4.05
C ILE A 55 -8.58 9.37 -4.15
N VAL A 56 -7.33 9.80 -4.02
CA VAL A 56 -6.97 11.23 -4.09
C VAL A 56 -7.34 11.80 -5.46
N LEU A 57 -6.98 11.12 -6.54
CA LEU A 57 -7.30 11.56 -7.90
C LEU A 57 -8.81 11.60 -8.15
N SER A 58 -9.54 10.56 -7.75
CA SER A 58 -11.00 10.50 -7.92
C SER A 58 -11.69 11.64 -7.16
N THR A 59 -11.23 11.94 -5.94
CA THR A 59 -11.72 13.05 -5.12
C THR A 59 -11.45 14.41 -5.78
N LEU A 60 -10.24 14.61 -6.31
CA LEU A 60 -9.90 15.85 -7.01
C LEU A 60 -10.75 16.04 -8.28
N LEU A 61 -10.96 14.98 -9.07
CA LEU A 61 -11.73 15.06 -10.30
C LEU A 61 -13.19 15.45 -10.05
N VAL A 62 -13.83 14.93 -8.99
CA VAL A 62 -15.20 15.34 -8.65
C VAL A 62 -15.25 16.76 -8.08
N MET A 63 -14.27 17.14 -7.25
CA MET A 63 -14.18 18.50 -6.69
C MET A 63 -14.05 19.56 -7.79
N PHE A 64 -13.29 19.27 -8.84
CA PHE A 64 -13.14 20.14 -10.00
C PHE A 64 -14.23 19.96 -11.07
N LYS A 65 -15.24 19.12 -10.82
CA LYS A 65 -16.34 18.82 -11.75
C LYS A 65 -15.87 18.31 -13.12
N VAL A 66 -14.73 17.62 -13.14
CA VAL A 66 -14.15 17.01 -14.35
C VAL A 66 -14.90 15.73 -14.71
N VAL A 67 -15.43 15.01 -13.70
CA VAL A 67 -16.16 13.74 -13.86
C VAL A 67 -17.47 13.76 -13.05
N SER A 68 -18.41 12.89 -13.40
CA SER A 68 -19.69 12.76 -12.71
C SER A 68 -19.53 12.09 -11.33
N TYR A 69 -20.53 12.25 -10.45
CA TYR A 69 -20.56 11.52 -9.18
C TYR A 69 -20.67 10.00 -9.38
N THR A 70 -21.40 9.55 -10.40
CA THR A 70 -21.50 8.13 -10.79
C THR A 70 -20.13 7.55 -11.12
N ALA A 71 -19.33 8.31 -11.87
CA ALA A 71 -17.96 7.95 -12.22
C ALA A 71 -17.08 7.74 -10.99
N VAL A 72 -17.15 8.64 -10.01
CA VAL A 72 -16.36 8.56 -8.78
C VAL A 72 -16.85 7.45 -7.86
N ASP A 73 -18.15 7.25 -7.76
CA ASP A 73 -18.72 6.15 -6.98
C ASP A 73 -18.30 4.79 -7.57
N LEU A 74 -18.31 4.64 -8.90
CA LEU A 74 -17.77 3.45 -9.56
C LEU A 74 -16.28 3.21 -9.19
N LEU A 75 -15.46 4.26 -9.25
CA LEU A 75 -14.03 4.21 -8.94
C LEU A 75 -13.77 3.80 -7.49
N LEU A 76 -14.45 4.41 -6.54
CA LEU A 76 -14.27 4.12 -5.12
C LEU A 76 -14.73 2.70 -4.77
N ASN A 77 -15.86 2.24 -5.34
CA ASN A 77 -16.32 0.86 -5.14
C ASN A 77 -15.38 -0.16 -5.77
N PHE A 78 -14.85 0.12 -6.97
CA PHE A 78 -13.83 -0.73 -7.59
C PHE A 78 -12.56 -0.79 -6.73
N ASP A 79 -12.06 0.36 -6.28
CA ASP A 79 -10.87 0.45 -5.44
C ASP A 79 -11.05 -0.33 -4.14
N PHE A 80 -12.21 -0.19 -3.50
CA PHE A 80 -12.55 -0.94 -2.29
C PHE A 80 -12.51 -2.45 -2.53
N VAL A 81 -13.12 -2.95 -3.60
CA VAL A 81 -13.16 -4.39 -3.92
C VAL A 81 -11.76 -4.92 -4.26
N VAL A 82 -11.03 -4.25 -5.14
CA VAL A 82 -9.76 -4.78 -5.67
C VAL A 82 -8.61 -4.56 -4.70
N PHE A 83 -8.47 -3.35 -4.17
CA PHE A 83 -7.37 -3.02 -3.27
C PHE A 83 -7.67 -3.41 -1.83
N GLY A 84 -8.92 -3.38 -1.37
CA GLY A 84 -9.29 -3.85 -0.02
C GLY A 84 -8.89 -5.31 0.21
N ALA A 85 -9.18 -6.20 -0.74
CA ALA A 85 -8.70 -7.59 -0.69
C ALA A 85 -7.17 -7.68 -0.64
N ALA A 86 -6.47 -6.90 -1.46
CA ALA A 86 -5.02 -6.93 -1.53
C ALA A 86 -4.35 -6.38 -0.26
N ILE A 87 -4.95 -5.36 0.37
CA ILE A 87 -4.51 -4.78 1.65
C ILE A 87 -4.68 -5.79 2.78
N ILE A 88 -5.77 -6.56 2.82
CA ILE A 88 -5.96 -7.65 3.80
C ILE A 88 -4.86 -8.71 3.65
N VAL A 89 -4.63 -9.19 2.43
CA VAL A 89 -3.58 -10.19 2.16
C VAL A 89 -2.22 -9.66 2.60
N TRP A 90 -1.91 -8.39 2.33
CA TRP A 90 -0.69 -7.76 2.81
C TRP A 90 -0.64 -7.65 4.33
N GLY A 91 -1.71 -7.19 4.98
CA GLY A 91 -1.74 -7.03 6.43
C GLY A 91 -1.58 -8.36 7.17
N VAL A 92 -2.08 -9.48 6.63
CA VAL A 92 -1.79 -10.84 7.14
C VAL A 92 -0.29 -11.15 7.07
N ILE A 93 0.36 -10.88 5.93
CA ILE A 93 1.80 -11.10 5.75
C ILE A 93 2.62 -10.21 6.69
N ALA A 94 2.27 -8.92 6.79
CA ALA A 94 2.94 -7.93 7.62
C ALA A 94 2.82 -8.27 9.11
N SER A 95 1.63 -8.70 9.55
CA SER A 95 1.39 -9.15 10.93
C SER A 95 2.20 -10.40 11.25
N SER A 96 2.19 -11.39 10.35
CA SER A 96 2.94 -12.64 10.53
C SER A 96 4.44 -12.41 10.63
N THR A 97 4.99 -11.57 9.76
CA THR A 97 6.42 -11.19 9.80
C THR A 97 6.78 -10.36 11.02
N SER A 98 5.90 -9.43 11.45
CA SER A 98 6.10 -8.64 12.66
C SER A 98 6.13 -9.51 13.93
N ILE A 99 5.24 -10.51 14.03
CA ILE A 99 5.23 -11.46 15.16
C ILE A 99 6.54 -12.24 15.22
N ILE A 100 7.02 -12.77 14.09
CA ILE A 100 8.28 -13.53 14.03
C ILE A 100 9.46 -12.67 14.49
N VAL A 101 9.51 -11.41 14.07
CA VAL A 101 10.58 -10.47 14.46
C VAL A 101 10.45 -10.05 15.93
N ALA A 102 9.25 -9.78 16.44
CA ALA A 102 9.04 -9.39 17.84
C ALA A 102 9.40 -10.53 18.81
N VAL A 103 9.03 -11.77 18.48
CA VAL A 103 9.40 -12.97 19.26
C VAL A 103 10.93 -13.20 19.22
N GLY A 104 11.56 -12.96 18.07
CA GLY A 104 13.01 -13.10 17.90
C GLY A 104 13.85 -11.99 18.56
N ALA A 105 13.37 -10.74 18.56
CA ALA A 105 14.11 -9.57 19.03
C ALA A 105 13.89 -9.23 20.52
N ARG A 106 12.87 -9.80 21.18
CA ARG A 106 12.48 -9.51 22.57
C ARG A 106 12.32 -8.01 22.89
N ASP A 107 11.97 -7.19 21.90
CA ASP A 107 11.75 -5.75 22.07
C ASP A 107 10.25 -5.46 22.22
N TRP A 108 9.86 -4.90 23.37
CA TRP A 108 8.47 -4.56 23.68
C TRP A 108 7.88 -3.49 22.74
N ARG A 109 8.72 -2.63 22.14
CA ARG A 109 8.29 -1.63 21.15
C ARG A 109 7.87 -2.29 19.85
N ALA A 110 8.58 -3.35 19.43
CA ALA A 110 8.17 -4.16 18.29
C ALA A 110 6.85 -4.91 18.57
N GLY A 111 6.60 -5.28 19.83
CA GLY A 111 5.32 -5.84 20.28
C GLY A 111 4.14 -4.87 20.10
N LEU A 112 4.30 -3.58 20.44
CA LEU A 112 3.26 -2.56 20.25
C LEU A 112 2.96 -2.29 18.77
N VAL A 113 4.00 -2.21 17.92
CA VAL A 113 3.83 -2.07 16.46
C VAL A 113 3.10 -3.29 15.89
N SER A 114 3.44 -4.50 16.35
CA SER A 114 2.74 -5.72 15.95
C SER A 114 1.28 -5.72 16.38
N ALA A 115 0.96 -5.26 17.61
CA ALA A 115 -0.41 -5.17 18.09
C ALA A 115 -1.24 -4.17 17.29
N TYR A 116 -0.66 -3.02 16.93
CA TYR A 116 -1.29 -2.05 16.03
C TYR A 116 -1.57 -2.65 14.64
N ASN A 117 -0.57 -3.31 14.03
CA ASN A 117 -0.73 -3.92 12.72
C ASN A 117 -1.82 -5.00 12.70
N ILE A 118 -1.92 -5.80 13.77
CA ILE A 118 -2.98 -6.80 13.92
C ILE A 118 -4.35 -6.13 14.10
N GLY A 119 -4.43 -5.09 14.93
CA GLY A 119 -5.68 -4.34 15.14
C GLY A 119 -6.17 -3.66 13.87
N ALA A 120 -5.27 -3.01 13.12
CA ALA A 120 -5.55 -2.43 11.82
C ALA A 120 -6.02 -3.51 10.83
N LEU A 121 -5.33 -4.64 10.75
CA LEU A 121 -5.74 -5.77 9.91
C LEU A 121 -7.15 -6.27 10.27
N PHE A 122 -7.48 -6.40 11.55
CA PHE A 122 -8.82 -6.81 11.97
C PHE A 122 -9.88 -5.80 11.57
N TYR A 123 -9.62 -4.51 11.75
CA TYR A 123 -10.53 -3.44 11.33
C TYR A 123 -10.73 -3.42 9.82
N ASP A 124 -9.64 -3.43 9.04
CA ASP A 124 -9.67 -3.43 7.58
C ASP A 124 -10.40 -4.67 7.03
N THR A 125 -10.14 -5.85 7.63
CA THR A 125 -10.81 -7.09 7.24
C THR A 125 -12.30 -7.04 7.57
N TRP A 126 -12.66 -6.51 8.74
CA TRP A 126 -14.06 -6.38 9.16
C TRP A 126 -14.82 -5.40 8.26
N ASP A 127 -14.25 -4.22 8.00
CA ASP A 127 -14.84 -3.20 7.14
C ASP A 127 -15.01 -3.71 5.72
N TYR A 128 -13.99 -4.37 5.18
CA TYR A 128 -14.07 -5.02 3.87
C TYR A 128 -15.17 -6.07 3.80
N LEU A 129 -15.20 -7.04 4.72
CA LEU A 129 -16.20 -8.11 4.71
C LEU A 129 -17.62 -7.59 4.90
N SER A 130 -17.78 -6.51 5.66
CA SER A 130 -19.09 -5.91 5.92
C SER A 130 -19.66 -5.15 4.73
N ASN A 131 -18.79 -4.56 3.89
CA ASN A 131 -19.23 -3.63 2.83
C ASN A 131 -18.94 -4.13 1.40
N VAL A 132 -18.19 -5.23 1.21
CA VAL A 132 -17.78 -5.70 -0.14
C VAL A 132 -18.99 -6.09 -1.01
N GLY A 133 -20.04 -6.66 -0.41
CA GLY A 133 -21.25 -7.02 -1.16
C GLY A 133 -21.95 -5.80 -1.75
N ASP A 134 -22.09 -4.74 -0.95
CA ASP A 134 -22.68 -3.47 -1.38
C ASP A 134 -21.80 -2.77 -2.41
N ALA A 135 -20.48 -2.80 -2.22
CA ALA A 135 -19.53 -2.23 -3.18
C ALA A 135 -19.61 -2.92 -4.55
N ILE A 136 -19.71 -4.26 -4.58
CA ILE A 136 -19.90 -5.02 -5.83
C ILE A 136 -21.25 -4.67 -6.46
N ALA A 137 -22.33 -4.63 -5.68
CA ALA A 137 -23.66 -4.31 -6.19
C ALA A 137 -23.72 -2.90 -6.80
N ASN A 138 -23.12 -1.91 -6.13
CA ASN A 138 -23.03 -0.53 -6.61
C ASN A 138 -22.14 -0.42 -7.85
N MET A 139 -21.00 -1.12 -7.89
CA MET A 139 -20.13 -1.18 -9.06
C MET A 139 -20.87 -1.75 -10.28
N VAL A 140 -21.58 -2.87 -10.13
CA VAL A 140 -22.37 -3.48 -11.21
C VAL A 140 -23.50 -2.54 -11.64
N SER A 141 -24.22 -1.93 -10.70
CA SER A 141 -25.29 -0.99 -11.01
C SER A 141 -24.77 0.22 -11.82
N ASN A 142 -23.64 0.80 -11.41
CA ASN A 142 -23.02 1.92 -12.09
C ASN A 142 -22.50 1.54 -13.49
N LEU A 143 -22.01 0.32 -13.69
CA LEU A 143 -21.59 -0.18 -15.01
C LEU A 143 -22.77 -0.45 -15.95
N THR A 144 -23.94 -0.79 -15.42
CA THR A 144 -25.16 -0.99 -16.22
C THR A 144 -25.87 0.32 -16.61
N ARG A 145 -25.41 1.47 -16.09
CA ARG A 145 -25.88 2.77 -16.54
C ARG A 145 -25.29 3.05 -17.92
N ASP A 146 -26.13 3.54 -18.82
CA ASP A 146 -25.83 3.81 -20.24
C ASP A 146 -24.93 5.07 -20.37
N GLU A 147 -23.72 4.99 -19.81
CA GLU A 147 -22.67 6.01 -19.89
C GLU A 147 -21.42 5.38 -20.53
N ASP A 148 -21.30 5.52 -21.85
CA ASP A 148 -20.31 4.84 -22.71
C ASP A 148 -18.83 5.02 -22.33
N ASN A 149 -18.49 5.94 -21.41
CA ASN A 149 -17.12 6.30 -21.07
C ASN A 149 -16.64 5.87 -19.68
N LEU A 150 -17.49 5.26 -18.85
CA LEU A 150 -17.15 4.94 -17.46
C LEU A 150 -15.99 3.93 -17.33
N ILE A 151 -15.99 2.87 -18.14
CA ILE A 151 -14.93 1.85 -18.13
C ILE A 151 -13.60 2.43 -18.61
N VAL A 152 -13.62 3.23 -19.67
CA VAL A 152 -12.41 3.87 -20.22
C VAL A 152 -11.80 4.82 -19.19
N MET A 153 -12.64 5.62 -18.53
CA MET A 153 -12.21 6.51 -17.46
C MET A 153 -11.64 5.75 -16.25
N LEU A 154 -12.27 4.65 -15.85
CA LEU A 154 -11.76 3.76 -14.79
C LEU A 154 -10.34 3.28 -15.10
N ILE A 155 -10.14 2.72 -16.30
CA ILE A 155 -8.84 2.23 -16.74
C ILE A 155 -7.81 3.36 -16.80
N ALA A 156 -8.18 4.51 -17.36
CA ALA A 156 -7.29 5.66 -17.49
C ALA A 156 -6.85 6.19 -16.11
N LEU A 157 -7.78 6.33 -15.17
CA LEU A 157 -7.47 6.80 -13.82
C LEU A 157 -6.57 5.82 -13.08
N LEU A 158 -6.87 4.52 -13.12
CA LEU A 158 -6.05 3.48 -12.50
C LEU A 158 -4.64 3.45 -13.11
N ALA A 159 -4.51 3.63 -14.42
CA ALA A 159 -3.20 3.70 -15.08
C ALA A 159 -2.38 4.91 -14.60
N ILE A 160 -3.01 6.08 -14.45
CA ILE A 160 -2.35 7.28 -13.91
C ILE A 160 -1.97 7.07 -12.44
N ALA A 161 -2.89 6.56 -11.62
CA ALA A 161 -2.66 6.27 -10.21
C ALA A 161 -1.51 5.27 -10.02
N LEU A 162 -1.50 4.18 -10.80
CA LEU A 162 -0.42 3.19 -10.81
C LEU A 162 0.90 3.82 -11.23
N THR A 163 0.90 4.71 -12.23
CA THR A 163 2.12 5.38 -12.69
C THR A 163 2.72 6.26 -11.61
N ILE A 164 1.89 7.09 -10.96
CA ILE A 164 2.33 7.95 -9.85
C ILE A 164 2.80 7.10 -8.67
N GLY A 165 2.00 6.10 -8.28
CA GLY A 165 2.33 5.17 -7.21
C GLY A 165 3.65 4.45 -7.47
N LEU A 166 3.88 4.00 -8.71
CA LEU A 166 5.14 3.38 -9.14
C LEU A 166 6.31 4.32 -9.03
N VAL A 167 6.19 5.57 -9.48
CA VAL A 167 7.28 6.56 -9.39
C VAL A 167 7.69 6.78 -7.92
N ILE A 168 6.72 7.01 -7.04
CA ILE A 168 6.96 7.30 -5.61
C ILE A 168 7.57 6.08 -4.91
N THR A 169 6.92 4.93 -5.03
CA THR A 169 7.35 3.70 -4.35
C THR A 169 8.67 3.19 -4.91
N TYR A 170 8.89 3.25 -6.23
CA TYR A 170 10.15 2.83 -6.84
C TYR A 170 11.32 3.71 -6.42
N ALA A 171 11.10 5.03 -6.27
CA ALA A 171 12.12 5.93 -5.74
C ALA A 171 12.54 5.53 -4.31
N ALA A 172 11.57 5.24 -3.44
CA ALA A 172 11.82 4.75 -2.08
C ALA A 172 12.54 3.39 -2.08
N TYR A 173 12.08 2.45 -2.89
CA TYR A 173 12.72 1.13 -3.07
C TYR A 173 14.17 1.23 -3.55
N ARG A 174 14.44 2.12 -4.52
CA ARG A 174 15.79 2.38 -5.01
C ARG A 174 16.68 2.98 -3.93
N ALA A 175 16.17 3.89 -3.11
CA ALA A 175 16.90 4.46 -1.97
C ALA A 175 17.28 3.37 -0.95
N GLY A 176 16.34 2.47 -0.60
CA GLY A 176 16.61 1.34 0.29
C GLY A 176 17.70 0.41 -0.24
N ARG A 177 17.65 0.06 -1.54
CA ARG A 177 18.68 -0.77 -2.18
C ARG A 177 20.07 -0.15 -2.15
N LYS A 178 20.17 1.18 -2.33
CA LYS A 178 21.44 1.91 -2.31
C LYS A 178 22.05 1.91 -0.91
N ARG A 179 21.26 2.17 0.14
CA ARG A 179 21.75 2.15 1.52
C ARG A 179 22.30 0.78 1.92
N ALA A 180 21.61 -0.30 1.53
CA ALA A 180 22.06 -1.65 1.82
C ALA A 180 23.41 -2.00 1.13
N LEU A 181 23.71 -1.40 -0.04
CA LEU A 181 25.02 -1.52 -0.68
C LEU A 181 26.10 -0.80 0.11
N GLN A 182 25.85 0.46 0.46
CA GLN A 182 26.81 1.29 1.20
C GLN A 182 27.19 0.65 2.54
N TYR A 183 26.22 0.06 3.25
CA TYR A 183 26.47 -0.63 4.50
C TYR A 183 27.39 -1.85 4.31
N ARG A 184 27.12 -2.69 3.30
CA ARG A 184 27.95 -3.87 2.99
C ARG A 184 29.38 -3.47 2.62
N ASP A 185 29.54 -2.45 1.78
CA ASP A 185 30.87 -2.00 1.36
C ASP A 185 31.65 -1.45 2.57
N SER A 186 30.99 -0.73 3.48
CA SER A 186 31.62 -0.25 4.71
C SER A 186 32.02 -1.37 5.69
N THR A 187 31.29 -2.49 5.74
CA THR A 187 31.70 -3.64 6.55
C THR A 187 32.89 -4.39 5.94
N ILE A 188 32.93 -4.54 4.61
CA ILE A 188 34.05 -5.20 3.92
C ILE A 188 35.34 -4.39 4.06
N VAL A 189 35.26 -3.06 4.03
CA VAL A 189 36.43 -2.18 4.20
C VAL A 189 36.97 -2.21 5.64
N ASN A 190 36.12 -2.46 6.63
CA ASN A 190 36.50 -2.43 8.05
C ASN A 190 36.83 -3.81 8.63
N ASP A 191 36.58 -4.91 7.91
CA ASP A 191 37.03 -6.24 8.31
C ASP A 191 38.48 -6.46 7.85
N PRO A 192 39.46 -6.61 8.75
CA PRO A 192 40.82 -6.99 8.36
C PRO A 192 40.78 -8.39 7.73
N PRO A 193 41.64 -8.68 6.73
CA PRO A 193 41.67 -10.01 6.13
C PRO A 193 41.95 -11.04 7.22
N HIS A 194 40.99 -11.95 7.43
CA HIS A 194 41.25 -13.15 8.21
C HIS A 194 42.33 -13.95 7.49
N ASN A 195 43.55 -13.84 8.01
CA ASN A 195 44.66 -14.67 7.61
C ASN A 195 44.32 -16.11 8.01
N PRO A 196 44.10 -17.03 7.05
CA PRO A 196 43.96 -18.43 7.41
C PRO A 196 45.35 -18.91 7.85
N MET A 197 45.55 -19.06 9.16
CA MET A 197 46.62 -19.90 9.69
C MET A 197 46.24 -21.36 9.49
#